data_AF-A0A1F9KJ27-F1
#
_entry.id   AF-A0A1F9KJ27-F1
#
_cell.length_a   1.000
_cell.length_b   1.000
_cell.length_c   1.000
_cell.angle_alpha   90.00
_cell.angle_beta   90.00
_cell.angle_gamma   90.00
#
_symmetry.space_group_name_H-M   'P 1'
#
loop_
_entity.id
_entity.type
_entity.pdbx_description
1 polymer ?
#
loop_
_entity_poly.entity_id
_entity_poly.type
_entity_poly.pdbx_seq_one_letter_code
_entity_poly.pdbx_strand_id
1 'polypeptide(L)'
;MRRTKKKTLTEGEKILDRVKRVGMIILGVSENRNWIELLYEGDLAHAKRIELPGASQILVEEIPHKTTVYEHPRTMIYLDGPCDIEICREGNQIVVRGQKVEPAA
;
A
#
# COMPACT_ATOMS: atom_id res chain seq x y z
N MET A 1 -13.24 18.74 9.62
CA MET A 1 -11.76 18.68 9.56
C MET A 1 -11.26 17.56 10.47
N ARG A 2 -10.92 16.39 9.92
CA ARG A 2 -10.22 15.34 10.69
C ARG A 2 -8.74 15.41 10.31
N ARG A 3 -7.90 15.94 11.21
CA ARG A 3 -6.44 15.83 11.11
C ARG A 3 -6.08 14.36 11.31
N THR A 4 -5.76 13.65 10.24
CA THR A 4 -5.18 12.30 10.34
C THR A 4 -3.80 12.48 10.97
N LYS A 5 -3.63 12.01 12.22
CA LYS A 5 -2.35 12.06 12.93
C LYS A 5 -1.34 11.24 12.14
N LYS A 6 -0.21 11.84 11.75
CA LYS A 6 1.00 11.09 11.40
C LYS A 6 1.32 10.18 12.58
N LYS A 7 1.12 8.86 12.43
CA LYS A 7 1.55 7.88 13.44
C LYS A 7 3.08 7.96 13.52
N THR A 8 3.61 8.28 14.70
CA THR A 8 5.04 8.28 14.96
C THR A 8 5.51 6.83 14.95
N LEU A 9 6.56 6.53 14.18
CA LEU A 9 7.08 5.16 14.05
C LEU A 9 7.45 4.62 15.44
N THR A 10 6.94 3.44 15.81
CA THR A 10 7.31 2.78 17.07
C THR A 10 8.66 2.06 16.94
N GLU A 11 9.35 1.81 18.06
CA GLU A 11 10.56 0.97 18.08
C GLU A 11 10.25 -0.40 17.46
N GLY A 12 10.84 -0.68 16.29
CA GLY A 12 10.62 -1.91 15.50
C GLY A 12 9.90 -1.72 14.16
N GLU A 13 9.33 -0.54 13.89
CA GLU A 13 8.77 -0.18 12.58
C GLU A 13 9.88 0.22 11.61
N LYS A 14 10.04 -0.51 10.50
CA LYS A 14 10.98 -0.18 9.42
C LYS A 14 10.23 0.24 8.17
N ILE A 15 10.39 1.49 7.72
CA ILE A 15 9.89 1.93 6.41
C ILE A 15 10.63 1.15 5.33
N LEU A 16 9.87 0.45 4.49
CA LEU A 16 10.38 -0.21 3.29
C LEU A 16 10.35 0.73 2.10
N ASP A 17 9.25 1.48 1.94
CA ASP A 17 9.08 2.37 0.80
C ASP A 17 8.03 3.47 1.04
N ARG A 18 8.11 4.53 0.23
CA ARG A 18 7.12 5.59 0.12
C ARG A 18 6.92 5.93 -1.36
N VAL A 19 5.68 5.79 -1.84
CA VAL A 19 5.34 5.97 -3.25
C VAL A 19 4.23 7.00 -3.38
N LYS A 20 4.42 7.95 -4.30
CA LYS A 20 3.50 9.07 -4.50
C LYS A 20 2.50 8.78 -5.60
N ARG A 21 1.28 9.34 -5.47
CA ARG A 21 0.24 9.31 -6.52
C ARG A 21 -0.08 7.91 -7.06
N VAL A 22 -0.20 6.93 -6.18
CA VAL A 22 -0.67 5.58 -6.53
C VAL A 22 -2.17 5.65 -6.82
N GLY A 23 -2.63 4.96 -7.87
CA GLY A 23 -4.05 4.80 -8.21
C GLY A 23 -4.58 3.39 -7.93
N MET A 24 -3.72 2.37 -7.90
CA MET A 24 -4.10 0.99 -7.60
C MET A 24 -2.99 0.27 -6.85
N ILE A 25 -3.39 -0.65 -5.97
CA ILE A 25 -2.50 -1.56 -5.26
C ILE A 25 -2.89 -3.00 -5.64
N ILE A 26 -1.92 -3.83 -6.00
CA ILE A 26 -2.09 -5.27 -6.14
C ILE A 26 -1.25 -5.94 -5.05
N LEU A 27 -1.91 -6.70 -4.19
CA LEU A 27 -1.28 -7.51 -3.15
C LEU A 27 -1.23 -8.94 -3.64
N GLY A 28 -0.03 -9.49 -3.79
CA GLY A 28 0.15 -10.91 -4.05
C GLY A 28 0.56 -11.61 -2.77
N VAL A 29 -0.30 -12.52 -2.28
CA VAL A 29 -0.02 -13.31 -1.08
C VAL A 29 -0.11 -14.79 -1.43
N SER A 30 1.03 -15.49 -1.34
CA SER A 30 1.11 -16.93 -1.57
C SER A 30 1.99 -17.59 -0.52
N GLU A 31 1.95 -18.91 -0.42
CA GLU A 31 2.72 -19.67 0.58
C GLU A 31 4.22 -19.40 0.54
N ASN A 32 4.76 -19.09 -0.65
CA ASN A 32 6.21 -18.99 -0.87
C ASN A 32 6.68 -17.58 -1.24
N ARG A 33 5.79 -16.71 -1.72
CA ARG A 33 6.14 -15.40 -2.28
C ARG A 33 5.05 -14.37 -2.01
N ASN A 34 5.43 -13.31 -1.30
CA ASN A 34 4.59 -12.16 -1.05
C ASN A 34 5.17 -10.94 -1.75
N TRP A 35 4.32 -10.13 -2.37
CA TRP A 35 4.74 -8.90 -3.03
C TRP A 35 3.61 -7.86 -3.02
N ILE A 36 4.00 -6.60 -3.19
CA ILE A 36 3.10 -5.48 -3.44
C ILE A 36 3.47 -4.89 -4.79
N GLU A 37 2.47 -4.61 -5.61
CA GLU A 37 2.62 -3.89 -6.86
C GLU A 37 1.75 -2.64 -6.83
N LEU A 38 2.35 -1.49 -7.13
CA LEU A 38 1.73 -0.17 -7.06
C LEU A 38 1.68 0.41 -8.46
N LEU A 39 0.48 0.75 -8.93
CA LEU A 39 0.26 1.35 -10.24
C LEU A 39 -0.06 2.83 -10.05
N TYR A 40 0.57 3.69 -10.84
CA TYR A 40 0.39 5.13 -10.72
C TYR A 40 -0.96 5.59 -11.28
N GLU A 41 -1.48 6.67 -10.73
CA GLU A 41 -2.72 7.27 -11.23
C GLU A 41 -2.59 7.63 -12.72
N GLY A 42 -3.57 7.22 -13.53
CA GLY A 42 -3.61 7.52 -14.96
C GLY A 42 -2.64 6.71 -15.82
N ASP A 43 -1.81 5.87 -15.20
CA ASP A 43 -0.80 5.07 -15.90
C ASP A 43 -0.67 3.67 -15.29
N LEU A 44 -1.34 2.72 -15.93
CA LEU A 44 -1.27 1.31 -15.55
C LEU A 44 -0.03 0.59 -16.13
N ALA A 45 0.74 1.23 -17.00
CA ALA A 45 1.96 0.66 -17.58
C ALA A 45 3.17 0.89 -16.67
N HIS A 46 3.18 1.97 -15.88
CA HIS A 46 4.16 2.18 -14.84
C HIS A 46 3.71 1.50 -13.53
N ALA A 47 4.39 0.42 -13.20
CA ALA A 47 4.18 -0.30 -11.95
C ALA A 47 5.49 -0.34 -11.14
N LYS A 48 5.37 -0.16 -9.82
CA LYS A 48 6.46 -0.40 -8.88
C LYS A 48 6.14 -1.65 -8.09
N ARG A 49 7.00 -2.66 -8.22
CA ARG A 49 6.90 -3.93 -7.53
C ARG A 49 7.89 -4.02 -6.38
N ILE A 50 7.40 -4.46 -5.22
CA ILE A 50 8.15 -4.61 -3.97
C ILE A 50 8.01 -6.08 -3.53
N GLU A 51 9.11 -6.81 -3.55
CA GLU A 51 9.17 -8.20 -3.07
C GLU A 51 9.30 -8.21 -1.54
N LEU A 52 8.54 -9.09 -0.88
CA LEU A 52 8.41 -9.14 0.59
C LEU A 52 8.79 -10.52 1.14
N PRO A 53 10.07 -10.93 1.03
CA PRO A 53 10.51 -12.22 1.55
C PRO A 53 10.32 -12.28 3.07
N GLY A 54 9.78 -13.40 3.54
CA GLY A 54 9.55 -13.68 4.95
C GLY A 54 8.44 -12.85 5.60
N ALA A 55 7.60 -12.13 4.85
CA ALA A 55 6.40 -11.54 5.43
C ALA A 55 5.36 -12.65 5.66
N SER A 56 4.80 -12.79 6.85
CA SER A 56 3.71 -13.76 7.06
C SER A 56 2.35 -13.25 6.60
N GLN A 57 2.18 -11.93 6.52
CA GLN A 57 0.94 -11.28 6.13
C GLN A 57 1.16 -9.84 5.69
N ILE A 58 0.21 -9.33 4.90
CA ILE A 58 0.13 -7.93 4.49
C ILE A 58 -1.17 -7.36 5.05
N LEU A 59 -1.06 -6.28 5.83
CA LEU A 59 -2.18 -5.53 6.39
C LEU A 59 -2.32 -4.22 5.63
N VAL A 60 -3.57 -3.86 5.33
CA VAL A 60 -3.91 -2.59 4.71
C VAL A 60 -4.66 -1.74 5.72
N GLU A 61 -4.04 -0.63 6.12
CA GLU A 61 -4.58 0.27 7.14
C GLU A 61 -4.90 1.62 6.52
N GLU A 62 -6.10 2.13 6.82
CA GLU A 62 -6.49 3.53 6.58
C GLU A 62 -6.31 4.03 5.14
N ILE A 63 -6.48 3.16 4.13
CA ILE A 63 -6.35 3.57 2.71
C ILE A 63 -7.71 3.95 2.11
N PRO A 64 -7.87 5.18 1.59
CA PRO A 64 -9.05 5.57 0.82
C PRO A 64 -9.16 4.74 -0.46
N HIS A 65 -10.15 3.85 -0.54
CA HIS A 65 -10.35 2.99 -1.69
C HIS A 65 -11.81 2.98 -2.15
N LYS A 66 -11.99 2.83 -3.46
CA LYS A 66 -13.29 2.74 -4.13
C LYS A 66 -13.83 1.32 -4.12
N THR A 67 -12.96 0.33 -4.36
CA THR A 67 -13.35 -1.07 -4.40
C THR A 67 -12.15 -1.99 -4.17
N THR A 68 -12.44 -3.19 -3.71
CA THR A 68 -11.49 -4.28 -3.52
C THR A 68 -11.98 -5.49 -4.30
N VAL A 69 -11.11 -6.05 -5.14
CA VAL A 69 -11.37 -7.25 -5.93
C VAL A 69 -10.42 -8.35 -5.48
N TYR A 70 -10.96 -9.52 -5.17
CA TYR A 70 -10.18 -10.68 -4.77
C TYR A 70 -10.17 -11.72 -5.90
N GLU A 71 -8.98 -12.09 -6.35
CA GLU A 71 -8.73 -13.15 -7.33
C GLU A 71 -7.48 -13.89 -6.92
N HIS A 72 -7.62 -15.03 -6.25
CA HIS A 72 -6.48 -15.78 -5.69
C HIS A 72 -5.35 -15.97 -6.73
N PRO A 73 -4.07 -15.65 -6.39
CA PRO A 73 -3.54 -15.23 -5.07
C PRO A 73 -3.48 -13.71 -4.84
N ARG A 74 -4.22 -12.94 -5.64
CA ARG A 74 -4.15 -11.48 -5.72
C ARG A 74 -5.35 -10.82 -5.04
N THR A 75 -5.08 -9.72 -4.35
CA THR A 75 -6.10 -8.75 -3.94
C THR A 75 -5.79 -7.43 -4.62
N MET A 76 -6.70 -6.93 -5.44
CA MET A 76 -6.60 -5.64 -6.11
C MET A 76 -7.40 -4.60 -5.33
N ILE A 77 -6.78 -3.46 -5.05
CA ILE A 77 -7.41 -2.34 -4.33
C ILE A 77 -7.37 -1.13 -5.25
N TYR A 78 -8.54 -0.71 -5.69
CA TYR A 78 -8.72 0.49 -6.51
C TYR A 78 -8.89 1.69 -5.59
N LEU A 79 -8.01 2.68 -5.70
CA LEU A 79 -8.00 3.81 -4.78
C LEU A 79 -9.06 4.86 -5.15
N ASP A 80 -9.57 5.57 -4.14
CA ASP A 80 -10.56 6.63 -4.33
C ASP A 80 -9.87 7.97 -4.66
N GLY A 81 -9.14 7.95 -5.78
CA GLY A 81 -8.21 9.00 -6.23
C GLY A 81 -6.75 8.68 -5.89
N PRO A 82 -5.82 9.56 -6.34
CA PRO A 82 -4.38 9.36 -6.11
C PRO A 82 -4.07 9.41 -4.62
N CYS A 83 -3.33 8.41 -4.16
CA CYS A 83 -2.86 8.36 -2.77
C CYS A 83 -1.33 8.27 -2.70
N ASP A 84 -0.79 8.89 -1.66
CA ASP A 84 0.58 8.64 -1.24
C ASP A 84 0.58 7.42 -0.32
N ILE A 85 1.35 6.40 -0.70
CA ILE A 85 1.43 5.11 -0.02
C ILE A 85 2.73 5.01 0.76
N GLU A 86 2.64 4.55 2.01
CA GLU A 86 3.75 4.18 2.85
C GLU A 86 3.67 2.68 3.14
N ILE A 87 4.79 1.97 2.99
CA ILE A 87 4.90 0.54 3.28
C ILE A 87 5.92 0.37 4.40
N CYS A 88 5.48 -0.23 5.50
CA CYS A 88 6.28 -0.47 6.68
C CYS A 88 6.35 -1.96 6.99
N ARG A 89 7.44 -2.38 7.64
CA ARG A 89 7.58 -3.70 8.26
C ARG A 89 7.45 -3.55 9.77
N GLU A 90 6.51 -4.31 10.34
CA GLU A 90 6.20 -4.38 11.77
C GLU A 90 6.41 -5.83 12.22
N GLY A 91 7.62 -6.12 12.72
CA GLY A 91 8.05 -7.49 12.99
C GLY A 91 7.97 -8.37 11.74
N ASN A 92 7.08 -9.36 11.74
CA ASN A 92 6.87 -10.27 10.62
C ASN A 92 5.75 -9.85 9.64
N GLN A 93 5.11 -8.72 9.91
CA GLN A 93 3.97 -8.22 9.16
C GLN A 93 4.40 -7.03 8.29
N ILE A 94 3.74 -6.87 7.15
CA ILE A 94 3.87 -5.68 6.31
C ILE A 94 2.60 -4.87 6.45
N VAL A 95 2.74 -3.56 6.66
CA VAL A 95 1.61 -2.64 6.78
C VAL A 95 1.67 -1.63 5.65
N VAL A 96 0.57 -1.53 4.92
CA VAL A 96 0.37 -0.58 3.81
C VAL A 96 -0.59 0.50 4.28
N ARG A 97 -0.13 1.75 4.26
CA ARG A 97 -0.91 2.93 4.66
C ARG A 97 -0.99 3.90 3.50
N GLY A 98 -2.07 4.67 3.43
CA GLY A 98 -2.35 5.54 2.29
C GLY A 98 -3.08 6.80 2.70
N GLN A 99 -2.72 7.92 2.11
CA GLN A 99 -3.42 9.19 2.29
C GLN A 99 -3.72 9.83 0.93
N LYS A 100 -4.89 10.47 0.78
CA LYS A 100 -5.22 11.18 -0.46
C LYS A 100 -4.19 12.29 -0.70
N VAL A 101 -3.85 12.49 -1.96
CA VAL A 101 -3.10 13.67 -2.39
C VAL A 101 -4.05 14.86 -2.34
N GLU A 102 -3.73 15.87 -1.52
CA GLU A 102 -4.46 17.14 -1.56
C GLU A 102 -4.18 17.82 -2.92
N PRO A 103 -5.22 18.31 -3.62
CA PRO A 103 -5.00 19.07 -4.85
C PRO A 103 -4.13 20.29 -4.53
N ALA A 104 -3.10 20.53 -5.35
CA ALA A 104 -2.33 21.77 -5.27
C ALA A 104 -3.28 22.94 -5.52
N ALA A 105 -3.31 23.88 -4.57
CA ALA A 105 -4.14 25.08 -4.61
C ALA A 105 -3.75 26.02 -5.76
#